data_AF-A0A3D4MGL2-F1
#
_entry.id   AF-A0A3D4MGL2-F1
#
_cell.length_a   1.000
_cell.length_b   1.000
_cell.length_c   1.000
_cell.angle_alpha   90.00
_cell.angle_beta   90.00
_cell.angle_gamma   90.00
#
_symmetry.space_group_name_H-M   'P 1'
#
loop_
_entity.id
_entity.type
_entity.pdbx_description
1 polymer ?
#
loop_
_entity_poly.entity_id
_entity_poly.type
_entity_poly.pdbx_seq_one_letter_code
_entity_poly.pdbx_strand_id
1 'polypeptide(L)'
;MIGTFIFLLGIVGLVVLWCFFSFQPRYVNERLLKAFNWTVVGMCVMFCLGLCAYIYSDMSPEGRGEYFFLFALGGCLGVEIVFFSVGLLLRNFWIFAPPRRRGHSLFD
;
A
#
# COMPACT_ATOMS: atom_id res chain seq x y z
N MET A 1 15.69 -0.12 -20.48
CA MET A 1 16.09 -0.16 -19.05
C MET A 1 14.96 0.32 -18.14
N ILE A 2 14.38 1.49 -18.37
CA ILE A 2 13.22 2.00 -17.58
C ILE A 2 12.02 1.03 -17.57
N GLY A 3 11.66 0.45 -18.72
CA GLY A 3 10.56 -0.52 -18.79
C GLY A 3 10.80 -1.78 -17.93
N THR A 4 12.03 -2.29 -17.88
CA THR A 4 12.41 -3.42 -17.02
C THR A 4 12.29 -3.07 -15.54
N PHE A 5 12.66 -1.85 -15.16
CA PHE A 5 12.54 -1.37 -13.79
C PHE A 5 11.07 -1.26 -13.35
N ILE A 6 10.21 -0.69 -14.20
CA ILE A 6 8.76 -0.60 -13.94
C ILE A 6 8.14 -2.00 -13.85
N PHE A 7 8.57 -2.93 -14.71
CA PHE A 7 8.12 -4.31 -14.65
C PHE A 7 8.47 -4.99 -13.33
N LEU A 8 9.72 -4.85 -12.85
CA LEU A 8 10.14 -5.38 -11.56
C LEU A 8 9.39 -4.73 -10.39
N LEU A 9 9.17 -3.41 -10.44
CA LEU A 9 8.33 -2.71 -9.46
C LEU A 9 6.89 -3.24 -9.48
N GLY A 10 6.34 -3.55 -10.65
CA GLY A 10 5.02 -4.17 -10.79
C GLY A 10 4.95 -5.52 -10.07
N ILE A 11 5.96 -6.37 -10.25
CA ILE A 11 6.05 -7.66 -9.52
C ILE A 11 6.09 -7.43 -8.01
N VAL A 12 6.93 -6.50 -7.54
CA VAL A 12 7.03 -6.19 -6.11
C VAL A 12 5.70 -5.65 -5.57
N GLY A 13 5.06 -4.73 -6.29
CA GLY A 13 3.74 -4.19 -5.95
C GLY A 13 2.69 -5.29 -5.81
N LEU A 14 2.60 -6.20 -6.78
CA LEU A 14 1.69 -7.34 -6.73
C LEU A 14 1.97 -8.27 -5.54
N VAL A 15 3.23 -8.54 -5.23
CA VAL A 15 3.61 -9.36 -4.06
C VAL A 15 3.20 -8.67 -2.76
N VAL A 16 3.45 -7.36 -2.63
CA VAL A 16 3.07 -6.60 -1.43
C VAL A 16 1.55 -6.52 -1.27
N LEU A 17 0.82 -6.28 -2.36
CA LEU A 17 -0.64 -6.28 -2.39
C LEU A 17 -1.18 -7.64 -1.94
N TRP A 18 -0.63 -8.72 -2.48
CA TRP A 18 -0.99 -10.08 -2.10
C TRP A 18 -0.71 -10.35 -0.62
N CYS A 19 0.46 -9.95 -0.11
CA CYS A 19 0.80 -10.02 1.30
C CYS A 19 -0.19 -9.23 2.16
N PHE A 20 -0.56 -8.01 1.75
CA PHE A 20 -1.51 -7.17 2.47
C PHE A 20 -2.86 -7.84 2.63
N PHE A 21 -3.39 -8.53 1.62
CA PHE A 21 -4.68 -9.21 1.76
C PHE A 21 -4.58 -10.60 2.40
N SER A 22 -3.45 -11.29 2.26
CA SER A 22 -3.28 -12.66 2.76
C SER A 22 -2.92 -12.74 4.25
N PHE A 23 -2.11 -11.82 4.77
CA PHE A 23 -1.64 -11.86 6.15
C PHE A 23 -2.57 -11.12 7.12
N GLN A 24 -3.80 -11.63 7.30
CA GLN A 24 -4.81 -11.02 8.19
C GLN A 24 -4.68 -11.50 9.64
N PRO A 25 -4.81 -10.60 10.65
CA PRO A 25 -4.81 -10.99 12.05
C PRO A 25 -6.10 -11.76 12.41
N ARG A 26 -5.94 -12.95 13.00
CA ARG A 26 -7.06 -13.90 13.25
C ARG A 26 -7.96 -13.56 14.43
N TYR A 27 -7.50 -12.72 15.36
CA TYR A 27 -8.16 -12.43 16.64
C TYR A 27 -8.92 -11.09 16.64
N VAL A 28 -9.23 -10.56 15.46
CA VAL A 28 -9.78 -9.21 15.28
C VAL A 28 -11.19 -9.27 14.72
N ASN A 29 -12.03 -8.31 15.11
CA ASN A 29 -13.34 -8.12 14.51
C ASN A 29 -13.23 -7.83 13.00
N GLU A 30 -13.84 -8.69 12.18
CA GLU A 30 -13.79 -8.61 10.73
C GLU A 30 -14.28 -7.27 10.16
N ARG A 31 -15.28 -6.63 10.80
CA ARG A 31 -15.80 -5.33 10.32
C ARG A 31 -14.74 -4.24 10.47
N LEU A 32 -14.03 -4.22 11.59
CA LEU A 32 -12.99 -3.24 11.86
C LEU A 32 -11.77 -3.48 10.97
N LEU A 33 -11.41 -4.75 10.76
CA LEU A 33 -10.34 -5.14 9.84
C LEU A 33 -10.65 -4.71 8.39
N LYS A 34 -11.87 -4.96 7.92
CA LYS A 34 -12.32 -4.54 6.58
C LYS A 34 -12.31 -3.03 6.46
N ALA A 35 -12.80 -2.30 7.45
CA ALA A 35 -12.77 -0.84 7.46
C ALA A 35 -11.33 -0.31 7.34
N PHE A 36 -10.39 -0.85 8.12
CA PHE A 36 -8.98 -0.47 8.03
C PHE A 36 -8.36 -0.78 6.65
N ASN A 37 -8.62 -1.96 6.10
CA ASN A 37 -8.07 -2.30 4.78
C ASN A 37 -8.62 -1.35 3.69
N TRP A 38 -9.92 -1.04 3.73
CA TRP A 38 -10.54 -0.11 2.80
C TRP A 38 -10.05 1.32 2.97
N THR A 39 -9.74 1.78 4.19
CA THR A 39 -9.15 3.11 4.36
C THR A 39 -7.73 3.18 3.81
N VAL A 40 -6.90 2.15 4.00
CA VAL A 40 -5.55 2.09 3.40
C VAL A 40 -5.64 2.11 1.87
N VAL A 41 -6.52 1.30 1.28
CA VAL A 41 -6.75 1.29 -0.18
C VAL A 41 -7.24 2.66 -0.65
N GLY A 42 -8.22 3.25 0.04
CA GLY A 42 -8.76 4.56 -0.30
C GLY A 42 -7.72 5.66 -0.27
N MET A 43 -6.88 5.71 0.78
CA MET A 43 -5.78 6.67 0.86
C MET A 43 -4.74 6.45 -0.25
N CYS A 44 -4.39 5.20 -0.55
CA CYS A 44 -3.49 4.87 -1.65
C CYS A 44 -4.02 5.40 -2.99
N VAL A 45 -5.29 5.15 -3.30
CA VAL A 45 -5.93 5.62 -4.54
C VAL A 45 -5.93 7.14 -4.61
N MET A 46 -6.32 7.84 -3.53
CA MET A 46 -6.30 9.30 -3.50
C MET A 46 -4.91 9.87 -3.72
N PHE A 47 -3.88 9.25 -3.13
CA PHE A 47 -2.50 9.68 -3.29
C PHE A 47 -2.00 9.45 -4.72
N CYS A 48 -2.30 8.29 -5.32
CA CYS A 48 -1.99 8.01 -6.72
C CYS A 48 -2.66 8.99 -7.67
N LEU A 49 -3.95 9.32 -7.47
CA LEU A 49 -4.65 10.31 -8.29
C LEU A 49 -4.02 11.71 -8.18
N GLY A 50 -3.69 12.14 -6.96
CA GLY A 50 -3.01 13.40 -6.72
C GLY A 50 -1.62 13.45 -7.38
N LEU A 51 -0.86 12.35 -7.28
CA LEU A 51 0.46 12.23 -7.91
C LEU A 51 0.35 12.28 -9.44
N CYS A 52 -0.61 11.56 -10.04
CA CYS A 52 -0.86 11.62 -11.48
C CYS A 52 -1.21 13.05 -11.94
N ALA A 53 -2.09 13.75 -11.21
CA ALA A 53 -2.46 15.11 -11.52
C ALA A 53 -1.26 16.07 -11.41
N TYR A 54 -0.43 15.89 -10.39
CA TYR A 54 0.81 16.66 -10.20
C TYR A 54 1.78 16.47 -11.36
N ILE A 55 2.11 15.21 -11.71
CA ILE A 55 3.00 14.88 -12.84
C ILE A 55 2.45 15.45 -14.14
N TYR A 56 1.15 15.35 -14.36
CA TYR A 56 0.50 15.90 -15.55
C TYR A 56 0.64 17.43 -15.64
N SER A 57 0.50 18.13 -14.51
CA SER A 57 0.59 19.58 -14.44
C SER A 57 2.01 20.11 -14.63
N ASP A 58 3.00 19.38 -14.12
CA ASP A 58 4.42 19.78 -14.15
C ASP A 58 5.07 19.51 -15.52
N MET A 59 4.58 18.52 -16.27
CA MET A 59 5.11 18.20 -17.59
C MET A 59 4.72 19.21 -18.68
N SER A 60 5.70 19.53 -19.53
CA SER A 60 5.50 20.26 -20.78
C SER A 60 4.58 19.50 -21.74
N PRO A 61 3.83 20.19 -22.62
CA PRO A 61 2.89 19.54 -23.54
C PRO A 61 3.53 18.47 -24.43
N GLU A 62 4.76 18.69 -24.88
CA GLU A 62 5.53 17.76 -25.71
C GLU A 62 5.95 16.50 -24.92
N GLY A 63 6.28 16.64 -23.63
CA GLY A 63 6.66 15.51 -22.76
C GLY A 63 5.50 14.65 -22.29
N ARG A 64 4.26 15.16 -22.32
CA ARG A 64 3.07 14.43 -21.86
C ARG A 64 2.72 13.21 -22.73
N GLY A 65 2.98 13.27 -24.03
CA GLY A 65 2.63 12.17 -24.94
C GLY A 65 3.48 10.92 -24.75
N GLU A 66 4.80 11.10 -24.56
CA GLU A 66 5.75 9.98 -24.49
C GLU A 66 6.01 9.48 -23.07
N TYR A 67 6.10 10.38 -22.09
CA TYR A 67 6.68 10.03 -20.78
C TYR A 67 5.69 10.03 -19.64
N PHE A 68 4.55 10.71 -19.77
CA PHE A 68 3.55 10.82 -18.70
C PHE A 68 3.17 9.45 -18.14
N PHE A 69 2.82 8.50 -19.01
CA PHE A 69 2.39 7.18 -18.59
C PHE A 69 3.48 6.43 -17.82
N LEU A 70 4.74 6.52 -18.26
CA LEU A 70 5.87 5.85 -17.62
C LEU A 70 6.14 6.40 -16.21
N PHE A 71 6.16 7.72 -16.06
CA PHE A 71 6.39 8.35 -14.75
C PHE A 71 5.19 8.20 -13.81
N ALA A 72 3.97 8.34 -14.33
CA ALA A 72 2.75 8.14 -13.55
C ALA A 72 2.65 6.69 -13.05
N LEU A 73 2.88 5.70 -13.92
CA LEU A 73 2.83 4.30 -13.56
C LEU A 73 3.93 3.94 -12.55
N GLY A 74 5.18 4.35 -12.81
CA GLY A 74 6.29 4.12 -11.89
C GLY A 74 6.07 4.76 -10.51
N GLY A 75 5.56 5.99 -10.49
CA GLY A 75 5.21 6.70 -9.26
C GLY A 75 4.09 6.01 -8.48
N CYS A 76 3.00 5.63 -9.15
CA CYS A 76 1.89 4.91 -8.53
C CYS A 76 2.32 3.57 -7.95
N LEU A 77 3.15 2.79 -8.65
CA LEU A 77 3.69 1.53 -8.13
C LEU A 77 4.55 1.76 -6.87
N GLY A 78 5.35 2.82 -6.85
CA GLY A 78 6.12 3.19 -5.66
C GLY A 78 5.22 3.53 -4.47
N VAL A 79 4.19 4.35 -4.69
CA VAL A 79 3.19 4.70 -3.66
C VAL A 79 2.48 3.45 -3.16
N GLU A 80 2.02 2.59 -4.06
CA GLU A 80 1.34 1.34 -3.74
C GLU A 80 2.17 0.46 -2.80
N ILE A 81 3.43 0.23 -3.14
CA ILE A 81 4.37 -0.57 -2.33
C ILE A 81 4.49 0.01 -0.93
N VAL A 82 4.65 1.33 -0.81
CA VAL A 82 4.81 2.00 0.50
C VAL A 82 3.52 1.90 1.32
N PHE A 83 2.37 2.27 0.74
CA PHE A 83 1.09 2.29 1.45
C PHE A 83 0.71 0.91 1.96
N PHE A 84 0.82 -0.13 1.13
CA PHE A 84 0.47 -1.47 1.55
C PHE A 84 1.50 -2.09 2.49
N SER A 85 2.79 -1.81 2.32
CA SER A 85 3.81 -2.28 3.28
C SER A 85 3.60 -1.66 4.66
N VAL A 86 3.46 -0.33 4.73
CA VAL A 86 3.21 0.39 5.99
C VAL A 86 1.86 -0.03 6.58
N GLY A 87 0.81 -0.11 5.77
CA GLY A 87 -0.51 -0.56 6.19
C GLY A 87 -0.47 -1.98 6.77
N LEU A 88 0.25 -2.91 6.13
CA LEU A 88 0.45 -4.28 6.62
C LEU A 88 1.13 -4.27 7.99
N LEU A 89 2.21 -3.49 8.13
CA LEU A 89 2.98 -3.41 9.37
C LEU A 89 2.15 -2.80 10.51
N LEU A 90 1.50 -1.66 10.26
CA LEU A 90 0.62 -1.00 11.23
C LEU A 90 -0.51 -1.93 11.67
N ARG A 91 -1.16 -2.60 10.71
CA ARG A 91 -2.25 -3.53 10.99
C ARG A 91 -1.82 -4.67 11.88
N ASN A 92 -0.75 -5.37 11.52
CA ASN A 92 -0.39 -6.63 12.18
C ASN A 92 0.43 -6.44 13.47
N PHE A 93 1.21 -5.37 13.57
CA PHE A 93 2.14 -5.18 14.68
C PHE A 93 1.75 -4.07 15.65
N TRP A 94 0.89 -3.13 15.25
CA TRP A 94 0.52 -2.00 16.10
C TRP A 94 -0.96 -2.01 16.45
N ILE A 95 -1.84 -1.86 15.46
CA ILE A 95 -3.28 -1.65 15.66
C ILE A 95 -3.93 -2.95 16.16
N PHE A 96 -3.59 -4.07 15.52
CA PHE A 96 -4.07 -5.38 15.90
C PHE A 96 -2.93 -6.27 16.36
N ALA A 97 -2.05 -5.72 17.20
CA ALA A 97 -0.97 -6.50 17.79
C ALA A 97 -1.53 -7.75 18.51
N PRO A 98 -0.90 -8.92 18.35
CA PRO A 98 -1.35 -10.12 19.04
C PRO A 98 -1.30 -9.87 20.55
N PRO A 99 -2.28 -10.39 21.31
CA PRO A 99 -2.23 -10.29 22.76
C PRO A 99 -0.89 -10.85 23.22
N ARG A 100 -0.03 -9.97 23.76
CA ARG A 100 1.15 -10.42 24.49
C ARG A 100 0.61 -11.39 25.52
N ARG A 101 1.08 -12.64 25.51
CA ARG A 101 0.88 -13.57 26.63
C ARG A 101 1.44 -12.87 27.87
N ARG A 102 0.64 -12.01 28.51
CA ARG A 102 0.79 -11.72 29.93
C ARG A 102 0.59 -13.09 30.54
N GLY A 103 1.68 -13.65 31.03
CA GLY A 103 1.63 -14.88 31.78
C GLY A 103 0.49 -14.80 32.77
N HIS A 104 -0.22 -15.91 32.91
CA HIS A 104 -1.02 -16.22 34.09
C HIS A 104 -0.52 -15.43 35.30
N SER A 105 -1.26 -14.39 35.72
CA SER A 105 -1.39 -14.23 37.16
C SER A 105 -2.19 -15.45 37.60
N LEU A 106 -1.52 -16.31 38.35
CA LEU A 106 -2.04 -17.52 38.96
C LEU A 106 -3.00 -17.21 40.13
N PHE A 107 -3.59 -16.01 40.11
CA PHE A 107 -4.48 -15.43 41.12
C PHE A 107 -5.34 -14.38 40.41
N ASP A 108 -6.51 -14.78 39.92
CA ASP A 108 -7.75 -14.00 39.84
C ASP A 108 -8.90 -14.97 39.53
#